data_AF-A0A699YSK1-F1
#
_entry.id   AF-A0A699YSK1-F1
#
_cell.length_a   1.000
_cell.length_b   1.000
_cell.length_c   1.000
_cell.angle_alpha   90.00
_cell.angle_beta   90.00
_cell.angle_gamma   90.00
#
_symmetry.space_group_name_H-M   'P 1'
#
loop_
_entity.id
_entity.type
_entity.pdbx_description
1 polymer ?
#
loop_
_entity_poly.entity_id
_entity_poly.type
_entity_poly.pdbx_seq_one_letter_code
_entity_poly.pdbx_strand_id
1 'polypeptide(L)'
;MPRLLALQNLTAAGDGVHSVIWHADHAGVYAAFRNPFLASRLKQLGFERETAFACLFDFIYRPAPEVVQLFAPELNVLMNPNILKIGVQVRVGDWQLVDSYTFKPQHYPYLFRHYFECAKEIELALAKPGQPVVWYTLVDIPALRWGLAARYPDRLLINTNVVVEHIVKSSKTSDHGFLQAVGEIWVFSFTSQHIITKISGFGKVPGMVNANTGPGLPNTTAHFYTITHPMNFFNLVALNNRKNLAWWRGRKCGPQWADDIEQVTSDFTGI
;
A
#
# COMPACT_ATOMS: atom_id res chain seq x y z
N MET A 1 -32.47 -21.18 20.95
CA MET A 1 -32.51 -20.20 19.84
C MET A 1 -31.13 -20.16 19.18
N PRO A 2 -30.96 -20.69 17.96
CA PRO A 2 -29.65 -20.68 17.32
C PRO A 2 -29.37 -19.30 16.73
N ARG A 3 -28.17 -18.78 17.03
CA ARG A 3 -27.58 -17.57 16.44
C ARG A 3 -27.31 -17.81 14.96
N LEU A 4 -28.09 -17.19 14.08
CA LEU A 4 -27.73 -16.96 12.68
C LEU A 4 -26.94 -15.66 12.59
N LEU A 5 -25.64 -15.72 12.90
CA LEU A 5 -24.68 -14.76 12.35
C LEU A 5 -24.44 -15.17 10.89
N ALA A 6 -25.45 -14.96 10.05
CA ALA A 6 -25.27 -15.02 8.61
C ALA A 6 -24.35 -13.86 8.22
N LEU A 7 -23.28 -14.16 7.49
CA LEU A 7 -22.43 -13.20 6.81
C LEU A 7 -23.33 -12.12 6.16
N GLN A 8 -23.28 -10.89 6.70
CA GLN A 8 -23.96 -9.74 6.11
C GLN A 8 -23.25 -9.37 4.82
N ASN A 9 -23.60 -10.06 3.74
CA ASN A 9 -23.18 -9.73 2.41
C ASN A 9 -24.11 -8.63 1.87
N LEU A 10 -23.59 -7.41 1.71
CA LEU A 10 -24.33 -6.28 1.17
C LEU A 10 -24.90 -6.56 -0.22
N THR A 11 -24.27 -7.46 -0.97
CA THR A 11 -24.75 -7.88 -2.29
C THR A 11 -25.96 -8.82 -2.23
N ALA A 12 -26.39 -9.24 -1.04
CA ALA A 12 -27.55 -10.10 -0.80
C ALA A 12 -28.75 -9.36 -0.16
N ALA A 13 -28.57 -8.13 0.30
CA ALA A 13 -29.68 -7.30 0.80
C ALA A 13 -30.50 -6.79 -0.40
N GLY A 14 -31.78 -7.15 -0.46
CA GLY A 14 -32.72 -6.68 -1.48
C GLY A 14 -33.24 -5.26 -1.24
N ASP A 15 -34.11 -4.80 -2.14
CA ASP A 15 -34.74 -3.46 -2.13
C ASP A 15 -35.72 -3.20 -0.98
N GLY A 16 -36.18 -4.25 -0.29
CA GLY A 16 -37.06 -4.14 0.89
C GLY A 16 -36.38 -3.67 2.18
N VAL A 17 -35.07 -3.41 2.16
CA VAL A 17 -34.31 -2.97 3.33
C VAL A 17 -34.17 -1.45 3.33
N HIS A 18 -34.80 -0.77 4.30
CA HIS A 18 -34.74 0.69 4.43
C HIS A 18 -33.36 1.22 4.85
N SER A 19 -32.58 0.45 5.63
CA SER A 19 -31.29 0.91 6.14
C SER A 19 -30.31 -0.25 6.25
N VAL A 20 -29.08 -0.01 5.79
CA VAL A 20 -27.97 -0.96 5.87
C VAL A 20 -26.87 -0.30 6.71
N ILE A 21 -26.47 -0.97 7.78
CA ILE A 21 -25.27 -0.62 8.54
C ILE A 21 -24.22 -1.66 8.18
N TRP A 22 -23.06 -1.19 7.71
CA TRP A 22 -21.99 -2.06 7.25
C TRP A 22 -20.68 -1.73 7.93
N HIS A 23 -19.97 -2.78 8.30
CA HIS A 23 -18.58 -2.72 8.75
C HIS A 23 -17.74 -3.54 7.78
N ALA A 24 -16.80 -2.88 7.10
CA ALA A 24 -15.94 -3.50 6.10
C ALA A 24 -14.52 -2.95 6.21
N ASP A 25 -13.56 -3.84 6.05
CA ASP A 25 -12.12 -3.58 6.11
C ASP A 25 -11.40 -4.15 4.87
N HIS A 26 -12.15 -4.49 3.81
CA HIS A 26 -11.66 -5.10 2.59
C HIS A 26 -12.13 -4.36 1.32
N ALA A 27 -11.35 -4.46 0.25
CA ALA A 27 -11.65 -3.82 -1.03
C ALA A 27 -12.78 -4.51 -1.80
N GLY A 28 -14.03 -4.24 -1.41
CA GLY A 28 -15.23 -4.83 -2.05
C GLY A 28 -15.50 -4.36 -3.49
N VAL A 29 -14.85 -3.29 -3.98
CA VAL A 29 -15.11 -2.69 -5.29
C VAL A 29 -14.92 -3.69 -6.44
N TYR A 30 -13.79 -4.40 -6.49
CA TYR A 30 -13.55 -5.37 -7.56
C TYR A 30 -14.47 -6.59 -7.48
N ALA A 31 -14.91 -6.97 -6.27
CA ALA A 31 -15.86 -8.06 -6.09
C ALA A 31 -17.25 -7.69 -6.61
N ALA A 32 -17.64 -6.40 -6.56
CA ALA A 32 -18.93 -5.93 -7.09
C ALA A 32 -19.09 -6.19 -8.60
N PHE A 33 -17.99 -6.11 -9.37
CA PHE A 33 -17.99 -6.42 -10.81
C PHE A 33 -18.19 -7.91 -11.12
N ARG A 34 -18.06 -8.82 -10.13
CA ARG A 34 -18.38 -10.24 -10.30
C ARG A 34 -19.86 -10.54 -10.07
N ASN A 35 -20.62 -9.61 -9.49
CA ASN A 35 -22.07 -9.74 -9.35
C ASN A 35 -22.75 -9.23 -10.64
N PRO A 36 -23.52 -10.05 -11.36
CA PRO A 36 -24.06 -9.67 -12.67
C PRO A 36 -25.01 -8.47 -12.62
N PHE A 37 -25.77 -8.30 -11.54
CA PHE A 37 -26.69 -7.18 -11.37
C PHE A 37 -25.93 -5.86 -11.10
N LEU A 38 -24.92 -5.92 -10.23
CA LEU A 38 -24.09 -4.74 -9.93
C LEU A 38 -23.18 -4.37 -11.09
N ALA A 39 -22.59 -5.35 -11.78
CA ALA A 39 -21.71 -5.13 -12.92
C ALA A 39 -22.41 -4.35 -14.04
N SER A 40 -23.64 -4.73 -14.39
CA SER A 40 -24.44 -3.99 -15.40
C SER A 40 -24.67 -2.54 -14.97
N ARG A 41 -24.99 -2.31 -13.70
CA ARG A 41 -25.24 -0.96 -13.19
C ARG A 41 -23.97 -0.12 -13.15
N LEU A 42 -22.85 -0.69 -12.69
CA LEU A 42 -21.55 -0.02 -12.64
C LEU A 42 -21.08 0.39 -14.04
N LYS A 43 -21.25 -0.48 -15.03
CA LYS A 43 -20.95 -0.18 -16.44
C LYS A 43 -21.84 0.93 -17.00
N GLN A 44 -23.13 0.93 -16.68
CA GLN A 44 -24.05 2.02 -17.08
C GLN A 44 -23.67 3.37 -16.45
N LEU A 45 -23.02 3.36 -15.28
CA LEU A 45 -22.49 4.55 -14.63
C LEU A 45 -21.12 4.98 -15.18
N GLY A 46 -20.58 4.25 -16.17
CA GLY A 46 -19.28 4.53 -16.79
C GLY A 46 -18.08 4.00 -16.00
N PHE A 47 -18.28 3.14 -15.01
CA PHE A 47 -17.18 2.50 -14.30
C PHE A 47 -16.68 1.28 -15.07
N GLU A 48 -15.37 1.24 -15.31
CA GLU A 48 -14.65 0.05 -15.70
C GLU A 48 -13.99 -0.58 -14.48
N ARG A 49 -13.89 -1.91 -14.45
CA ARG A 49 -13.44 -2.64 -13.27
C ARG A 49 -12.05 -2.19 -12.81
N GLU A 50 -11.16 -1.94 -13.78
CA GLU A 50 -9.76 -1.60 -13.60
C GLU A 50 -9.57 -0.19 -13.03
N THR A 51 -10.50 0.73 -13.30
CA THR A 51 -10.40 2.14 -12.91
C THR A 51 -11.40 2.54 -11.81
N ALA A 52 -12.41 1.71 -11.53
CA ALA A 52 -13.51 2.04 -10.63
C ALA A 52 -13.04 2.48 -9.24
N PHE A 53 -12.08 1.76 -8.64
CA PHE A 53 -11.58 2.12 -7.32
C PHE A 53 -10.97 3.52 -7.34
N ALA A 54 -10.14 3.81 -8.33
CA ALA A 54 -9.43 5.06 -8.44
C ALA A 54 -10.35 6.24 -8.79
N CYS A 55 -11.34 6.04 -9.67
CA CYS A 55 -12.35 7.06 -9.94
C CYS A 55 -13.21 7.37 -8.70
N LEU A 56 -13.63 6.34 -7.96
CA LEU A 56 -14.37 6.52 -6.71
C LEU A 56 -13.50 7.20 -5.64
N PHE A 57 -12.22 6.82 -5.54
CA PHE A 57 -11.29 7.41 -4.59
C PHE A 57 -11.08 8.90 -4.89
N ASP A 58 -10.81 9.28 -6.14
CA ASP A 58 -10.63 10.70 -6.55
C ASP A 58 -11.90 11.54 -6.34
N PHE A 59 -13.08 10.93 -6.49
CA PHE A 59 -14.36 11.58 -6.22
C PHE A 59 -14.59 11.83 -4.72
N ILE A 60 -14.24 10.87 -3.86
CA ILE A 60 -14.51 10.92 -2.42
C ILE A 60 -13.41 11.64 -1.65
N TYR A 61 -12.15 11.43 -2.03
CA TYR A 61 -10.97 11.88 -1.30
C TYR A 61 -10.21 12.93 -2.10
N ARG A 62 -10.19 14.15 -1.55
CA ARG A 62 -9.24 15.19 -1.95
C ARG A 62 -8.41 15.62 -0.75
N PRO A 63 -7.08 15.69 -0.87
CA PRO A 63 -6.23 16.11 0.25
C PRO A 63 -6.55 17.55 0.60
N ALA A 64 -6.64 17.84 1.90
CA ALA A 64 -6.73 19.21 2.38
C ALA A 64 -5.41 19.97 2.09
N PRO A 65 -5.44 21.31 1.94
CA PRO A 65 -4.25 22.11 1.66
C PRO A 65 -3.08 21.85 2.63
N GLU A 66 -3.38 21.57 3.90
CA GLU A 66 -2.41 21.29 4.94
C GLU A 66 -1.66 19.97 4.67
N VAL A 67 -2.35 18.95 4.15
CA VAL A 67 -1.71 17.69 3.72
C VAL A 67 -0.83 17.93 2.51
N VAL A 68 -1.30 18.73 1.54
CA VAL A 68 -0.50 19.08 0.35
C VAL A 68 0.78 19.81 0.76
N GLN A 69 0.70 20.75 1.71
CA GLN A 69 1.86 21.48 2.22
C GLN A 69 2.82 20.57 2.98
N LEU A 70 2.30 19.66 3.82
CA LEU A 70 3.10 18.72 4.58
C LEU A 70 3.99 17.83 3.69
N PHE A 71 3.50 17.45 2.51
CA PHE A 71 4.20 16.59 1.55
C PHE A 71 4.75 17.33 0.32
N ALA A 72 4.81 18.66 0.35
CA ALA A 72 5.34 19.44 -0.76
C ALA A 72 6.77 19.02 -1.20
N PRO A 73 7.71 18.68 -0.29
CA PRO A 73 9.05 18.21 -0.68
C PRO A 73 9.01 16.94 -1.54
N GLU A 74 8.22 15.95 -1.14
CA GLU A 74 8.05 14.69 -1.86
C GLU A 74 7.33 14.91 -3.19
N LEU A 75 6.25 15.69 -3.18
CA LEU A 75 5.45 15.99 -4.37
C LEU A 75 6.27 16.69 -5.46
N ASN A 76 7.18 17.61 -5.10
CA ASN A 76 8.06 18.27 -6.07
C ASN A 76 8.91 17.28 -6.87
N VAL A 77 9.30 16.15 -6.27
CA VAL A 77 10.03 15.06 -6.94
C VAL A 77 9.06 14.15 -7.68
N LEU A 78 7.98 13.73 -7.02
CA LEU A 78 7.05 12.73 -7.53
C LEU A 78 6.12 13.23 -8.63
N MET A 79 5.96 14.55 -8.80
CA MET A 79 5.23 15.11 -9.94
C MET A 79 6.09 15.25 -11.21
N ASN A 80 7.41 15.12 -11.12
CA ASN A 80 8.29 15.29 -12.28
C ASN A 80 8.13 14.10 -13.26
N PRO A 81 7.67 14.30 -14.51
CA PRO A 81 7.41 13.21 -15.45
C PRO A 81 8.68 12.52 -15.96
N ASN A 82 9.85 13.14 -15.79
CA ASN A 82 11.13 12.60 -16.26
C ASN A 82 11.79 11.64 -15.27
N ILE A 83 11.25 11.51 -14.05
CA ILE A 83 11.80 10.63 -13.02
C ILE A 83 11.07 9.29 -13.05
N LEU A 84 11.81 8.18 -13.04
CA LEU A 84 11.23 6.86 -12.75
C LEU A 84 11.00 6.74 -11.25
N LYS A 85 9.72 6.56 -10.85
CA LYS A 85 9.28 6.57 -9.45
C LYS A 85 8.87 5.15 -9.06
N ILE A 86 9.65 4.56 -8.16
CA ILE A 86 9.40 3.23 -7.61
C ILE A 86 8.96 3.42 -6.16
N GLY A 87 7.72 3.05 -5.85
CA GLY A 87 7.18 3.02 -4.50
C GLY A 87 7.62 1.76 -3.76
N VAL A 88 8.12 1.91 -2.55
CA VAL A 88 8.47 0.83 -1.64
C VAL A 88 7.71 1.01 -0.32
N GLN A 89 6.79 0.11 -0.03
CA GLN A 89 6.02 0.11 1.21
C GLN A 89 6.36 -1.11 2.06
N VAL A 90 6.96 -0.86 3.22
CA VAL A 90 7.34 -1.86 4.21
C VAL A 90 6.44 -1.71 5.42
N ARG A 91 5.59 -2.71 5.65
CA ARG A 91 4.78 -2.87 6.85
C ARG A 91 5.37 -3.97 7.70
N VAL A 92 5.72 -3.63 8.93
CA VAL A 92 6.24 -4.62 9.88
C VAL A 92 5.14 -5.13 10.82
N GLY A 93 4.09 -4.33 11.04
CA GLY A 93 2.89 -4.70 11.79
C GLY A 93 2.83 -3.99 13.15
N ASP A 94 1.66 -3.99 13.81
CA ASP A 94 1.39 -3.13 14.97
C ASP A 94 2.15 -3.48 16.24
N TRP A 95 2.66 -4.70 16.34
CA TRP A 95 3.40 -5.17 17.50
C TRP A 95 4.65 -4.32 17.78
N GLN A 96 5.27 -3.72 16.76
CA GLN A 96 6.43 -2.82 16.94
C GLN A 96 6.04 -1.47 17.56
N LEU A 97 4.75 -1.12 17.56
CA LEU A 97 4.20 0.07 18.20
C LEU A 97 3.82 -0.19 19.69
N VAL A 98 4.08 -1.40 20.19
CA VAL A 98 3.89 -1.77 21.58
C VAL A 98 5.25 -2.02 22.24
N ASP A 99 5.53 -1.36 23.36
CA ASP A 99 6.84 -1.39 24.03
C ASP A 99 7.25 -2.76 24.59
N SER A 100 6.31 -3.72 24.70
CA SER A 100 6.51 -5.02 25.35
C SER A 100 7.30 -6.04 24.54
N TYR A 101 7.71 -5.72 23.30
CA TYR A 101 8.40 -6.68 22.43
C TYR A 101 9.93 -6.57 22.47
N THR A 102 10.57 -7.73 22.59
CA THR A 102 12.03 -7.92 22.68
C THR A 102 12.74 -7.81 21.33
N PHE A 103 12.05 -8.12 20.23
CA PHE A 103 12.63 -8.01 18.90
C PHE A 103 12.50 -6.58 18.36
N LYS A 104 13.61 -6.00 17.89
CA LYS A 104 13.70 -4.64 17.36
C LYS A 104 14.19 -4.68 15.90
N PRO A 105 13.28 -4.67 14.89
CA PRO A 105 13.64 -4.84 13.48
C PRO A 105 14.63 -3.81 12.94
N GLN A 106 14.66 -2.62 13.53
CA GLN A 106 15.62 -1.57 13.18
C GLN A 106 17.08 -2.03 13.32
N HIS A 107 17.38 -3.02 14.16
CA HIS A 107 18.72 -3.58 14.31
C HIS A 107 19.07 -4.62 13.22
N TYR A 108 18.11 -4.99 12.38
CA TYR A 108 18.25 -6.04 11.37
C TYR A 108 17.80 -5.55 9.98
N PRO A 109 18.41 -4.49 9.42
CA PRO A 109 17.98 -3.90 8.15
C PRO A 109 18.04 -4.88 6.97
N TYR A 110 18.88 -5.93 7.05
CA TYR A 110 18.96 -6.97 6.03
C TYR A 110 17.65 -7.76 5.84
N LEU A 111 16.73 -7.74 6.81
CA LEU A 111 15.40 -8.34 6.70
C LEU A 111 14.55 -7.68 5.62
N PHE A 112 14.86 -6.42 5.29
CA PHE A 112 14.11 -5.61 4.33
C PHE A 112 14.81 -5.49 2.98
N ARG A 113 15.99 -6.12 2.81
CA ARG A 113 16.80 -6.01 1.58
C ARG A 113 16.03 -6.35 0.32
N HIS A 114 15.11 -7.32 0.39
CA HIS A 114 14.38 -7.83 -0.76
C HIS A 114 13.46 -6.78 -1.41
N TYR A 115 12.97 -5.82 -0.63
CA TYR A 115 12.23 -4.68 -1.17
C TYR A 115 13.12 -3.82 -2.09
N PHE A 116 14.37 -3.60 -1.68
CA PHE A 116 15.31 -2.76 -2.41
C PHE A 116 16.03 -3.52 -3.54
N GLU A 117 16.23 -4.83 -3.40
CA GLU A 117 16.64 -5.70 -4.50
C GLU A 117 15.58 -5.69 -5.60
N CYS A 118 14.31 -5.82 -5.23
CA CYS A 118 13.17 -5.70 -6.14
C CYS A 118 13.13 -4.33 -6.84
N ALA A 119 13.33 -3.23 -6.09
CA ALA A 119 13.41 -1.88 -6.64
C ALA A 119 14.56 -1.76 -7.65
N LYS A 120 15.70 -2.38 -7.35
CA LYS A 120 16.85 -2.37 -8.26
C LYS A 120 16.60 -3.16 -9.54
N GLU A 121 15.94 -4.31 -9.46
CA GLU A 121 15.56 -5.09 -10.65
C GLU A 121 14.61 -4.32 -11.55
N ILE A 122 13.62 -3.62 -10.97
CA ILE A 122 12.70 -2.75 -11.71
C ILE A 122 13.46 -1.57 -12.34
N GLU A 123 14.35 -0.92 -11.60
CA GLU A 123 15.21 0.16 -12.11
C GLU A 123 15.99 -0.32 -13.34
N LEU A 124 16.66 -1.47 -13.25
CA LEU A 124 17.45 -2.04 -14.35
C LEU A 124 16.59 -2.38 -15.57
N ALA A 125 15.34 -2.78 -15.37
CA ALA A 125 14.42 -3.15 -16.44
C ALA A 125 13.75 -1.94 -17.12
N LEU A 126 13.52 -0.85 -16.39
CA LEU A 126 12.65 0.25 -16.84
C LEU A 126 13.34 1.60 -17.02
N ALA A 127 14.47 1.85 -16.35
CA ALA A 127 15.13 3.14 -16.43
C ALA A 127 15.72 3.39 -17.83
N LYS A 128 15.39 4.54 -18.43
CA LYS A 128 16.00 4.98 -19.68
C LYS A 128 17.42 5.50 -19.42
N PRO A 129 18.34 5.44 -20.41
CA PRO A 129 19.67 6.03 -20.26
C PRO A 129 19.61 7.49 -19.80
N GLY A 130 20.31 7.82 -18.71
CA GLY A 130 20.33 9.16 -18.12
C GLY A 130 19.07 9.57 -17.35
N GLN A 131 18.06 8.71 -17.25
CA GLN A 131 16.84 8.99 -16.50
C GLN A 131 17.10 8.94 -14.99
N PRO A 132 16.73 9.98 -14.22
CA PRO A 132 16.77 9.91 -12.76
C PRO A 132 15.77 8.87 -12.23
N VAL A 133 16.15 8.19 -11.14
CA VAL A 133 15.35 7.14 -10.50
C VAL A 133 15.26 7.43 -9.02
N VAL A 134 14.04 7.35 -8.48
CA VAL A 134 13.76 7.58 -7.06
C VAL A 134 12.96 6.41 -6.50
N TRP A 135 13.36 5.95 -5.32
CA TRP A 135 12.67 4.96 -4.51
C TRP A 135 11.93 5.67 -3.38
N TYR A 136 10.65 5.98 -3.59
CA TYR A 136 9.82 6.61 -2.56
C TYR A 136 9.38 5.56 -1.54
N THR A 137 9.84 5.71 -0.31
CA THR A 137 9.80 4.61 0.67
C THR A 137 9.00 4.97 1.90
N LEU A 138 8.03 4.11 2.21
CA LEU A 138 7.17 4.18 3.38
C LEU A 138 7.49 3.02 4.30
N VAL A 139 7.80 3.34 5.56
CA VAL A 139 8.11 2.36 6.59
C VAL A 139 7.43 2.77 7.89
N ASP A 140 6.79 1.84 8.56
CA ASP A 140 6.10 2.09 9.83
C ASP A 140 7.04 2.13 11.05
N ILE A 141 8.36 1.97 10.86
CA ILE A 141 9.37 2.04 11.92
C ILE A 141 10.24 3.29 11.73
N PRO A 142 10.09 4.35 12.55
CA PRO A 142 10.88 5.59 12.40
C PRO A 142 12.40 5.35 12.40
N ALA A 143 12.91 4.51 13.31
CA ALA A 143 14.34 4.20 13.39
C ALA A 143 14.90 3.51 12.12
N LEU A 144 14.08 2.72 11.42
CA LEU A 144 14.49 2.07 10.18
C LEU A 144 14.59 3.06 9.02
N ARG A 145 13.79 4.14 9.03
CA ARG A 145 13.86 5.19 8.00
C ARG A 145 15.24 5.84 7.95
N TRP A 146 15.82 6.15 9.12
CA TRP A 146 17.18 6.70 9.23
C TRP A 146 18.25 5.76 8.67
N GLY A 147 18.20 4.47 9.05
CA GLY A 147 19.16 3.48 8.56
C GLY A 147 19.09 3.27 7.05
N LEU A 148 17.89 3.33 6.48
CA LEU A 148 17.70 3.23 5.03
C LEU A 148 18.18 4.49 4.30
N ALA A 149 17.89 5.69 4.82
CA ALA A 149 18.36 6.95 4.25
C ALA A 149 19.89 7.01 4.19
N ALA A 150 20.57 6.57 5.26
CA ALA A 150 22.03 6.48 5.29
C ALA A 150 22.59 5.44 4.29
N ARG A 151 21.83 4.37 4.01
CA ARG A 151 22.28 3.29 3.11
C ARG A 151 22.09 3.61 1.63
N TYR A 152 21.09 4.40 1.28
CA TYR A 152 20.70 4.69 -0.11
C TYR A 152 20.54 6.20 -0.38
N PRO A 153 21.56 7.03 -0.10
CA PRO A 153 21.42 8.49 -0.11
C PRO A 153 21.02 9.07 -1.49
N ASP A 154 21.46 8.44 -2.59
CA ASP A 154 21.24 8.95 -3.95
C ASP A 154 19.98 8.41 -4.64
N ARG A 155 19.20 7.57 -3.94
CA ARG A 155 18.03 6.88 -4.51
C ARG A 155 16.79 7.00 -3.65
N LEU A 156 16.96 7.07 -2.34
CA LEU A 156 15.85 6.98 -1.41
C LEU A 156 15.20 8.34 -1.18
N LEU A 157 13.92 8.46 -1.51
CA LEU A 157 13.08 9.54 -1.03
C LEU A 157 12.29 8.99 0.17
N ILE A 158 12.64 9.46 1.36
CA ILE A 158 12.03 9.01 2.61
C ILE A 158 11.95 10.15 3.61
N ASN A 159 10.80 10.29 4.27
CA ASN A 159 10.64 11.26 5.34
C ASN A 159 11.11 10.66 6.67
N THR A 160 12.23 11.13 7.20
CA THR A 160 12.79 10.69 8.48
C THR A 160 12.19 11.42 9.70
N ASN A 161 11.45 12.51 9.46
CA ASN A 161 10.78 13.32 10.48
C ASN A 161 9.28 13.03 10.52
N VAL A 162 8.94 11.74 10.52
CA VAL A 162 7.56 11.24 10.47
C VAL A 162 6.98 11.03 11.87
N VAL A 163 5.68 11.29 12.01
CA VAL A 163 4.87 10.80 13.15
C VAL A 163 4.20 9.50 12.73
N VAL A 164 4.67 8.37 13.27
CA VAL A 164 4.04 7.05 13.03
C VAL A 164 3.25 6.65 14.25
N GLU A 165 1.94 6.48 14.08
CA GLU A 165 1.02 6.03 15.12
C GLU A 165 0.11 4.91 14.58
N HIS A 166 -0.32 4.01 15.47
CA HIS A 166 -1.39 3.08 15.10
C HIS A 166 -2.72 3.83 15.13
N ILE A 167 -3.28 4.08 13.94
CA ILE A 167 -4.53 4.82 13.80
C ILE A 167 -5.72 3.88 14.05
N VAL A 168 -6.12 3.77 15.30
CA VAL A 168 -7.42 3.22 15.70
C VAL A 168 -8.16 4.31 16.43
N LYS A 169 -9.48 4.41 16.23
CA LYS A 169 -10.35 5.34 16.95
C LYS A 169 -10.26 5.09 18.46
N SER A 170 -9.27 5.71 19.08
CA SER A 170 -8.92 5.64 20.49
C SER A 170 -8.42 7.02 20.90
N SER A 171 -8.55 7.35 22.19
CA SER A 171 -8.20 8.66 22.74
C SER A 171 -6.71 9.04 22.67
N LYS A 172 -5.89 8.28 21.94
CA LYS A 172 -4.43 8.44 21.85
C LYS A 172 -3.93 8.79 20.44
N THR A 173 -4.79 8.79 19.43
CA THR A 173 -4.38 9.16 18.06
C THR A 173 -4.36 10.67 17.93
N SER A 174 -3.24 11.22 17.46
CA SER A 174 -3.14 12.63 17.13
C SER A 174 -3.69 12.90 15.73
N ASP A 175 -4.30 14.07 15.52
CA ASP A 175 -4.69 14.54 14.19
C ASP A 175 -3.49 14.54 13.23
N HIS A 176 -2.29 14.82 13.75
CA HIS A 176 -1.03 14.77 13.00
C HIS A 176 -0.70 13.37 12.49
N GLY A 177 -0.81 12.32 13.33
CA GLY A 177 -0.57 10.94 12.91
C GLY A 177 -1.55 10.49 11.82
N PHE A 178 -2.82 10.89 11.94
CA PHE A 178 -3.82 10.60 10.92
C PHE A 178 -3.53 11.33 9.60
N LEU A 179 -3.25 12.64 9.64
CA LEU A 179 -2.92 13.43 8.45
C LEU A 179 -1.65 12.90 7.76
N GLN A 180 -0.65 12.48 8.54
CA GLN A 180 0.56 11.85 8.02
C GLN A 180 0.23 10.55 7.29
N ALA A 181 -0.54 9.64 7.90
CA ALA A 181 -0.90 8.37 7.27
C ALA A 181 -1.70 8.54 5.97
N VAL A 182 -2.74 9.39 5.99
CA VAL A 182 -3.57 9.66 4.80
C VAL A 182 -2.74 10.35 3.71
N GLY A 183 -1.87 11.28 4.08
CA GLY A 183 -0.98 11.95 3.14
C GLY A 183 0.07 11.00 2.54
N GLU A 184 0.67 10.11 3.31
CA GLU A 184 1.61 9.10 2.81
C GLU A 184 0.93 8.17 1.80
N ILE A 185 -0.30 7.70 2.08
CA ILE A 185 -1.11 6.95 1.12
C ILE A 185 -1.32 7.76 -0.15
N TRP A 186 -1.80 9.00 -0.04
CA TRP A 186 -2.07 9.82 -1.22
C TRP A 186 -0.81 10.06 -2.06
N VAL A 187 0.30 10.44 -1.45
CA VAL A 187 1.56 10.74 -2.15
C VAL A 187 2.18 9.48 -2.77
N PHE A 188 2.03 8.31 -2.15
CA PHE A 188 2.54 7.05 -2.70
C PHE A 188 1.87 6.68 -4.03
N SER A 189 0.63 7.12 -4.24
CA SER A 189 -0.09 6.90 -5.50
C SER A 189 0.53 7.59 -6.72
N PHE A 190 1.50 8.50 -6.51
CA PHE A 190 2.26 9.13 -7.60
C PHE A 190 3.41 8.26 -8.13
N THR A 191 3.64 7.09 -7.52
CA THR A 191 4.57 6.08 -8.03
C THR A 191 3.87 5.18 -9.04
N SER A 192 4.59 4.61 -10.02
CA SER A 192 4.00 3.72 -11.03
C SER A 192 4.32 2.24 -10.79
N GLN A 193 5.32 1.96 -9.94
CA GLN A 193 5.76 0.63 -9.54
C GLN A 193 5.60 0.53 -8.03
N HIS A 194 4.80 -0.43 -7.55
CA HIS A 194 4.40 -0.53 -6.15
C HIS A 194 4.94 -1.83 -5.55
N ILE A 195 6.08 -1.75 -4.89
CA ILE A 195 6.64 -2.84 -4.09
C ILE A 195 6.03 -2.73 -2.70
N ILE A 196 5.19 -3.68 -2.32
CA ILE A 196 4.34 -3.54 -1.13
C ILE A 196 4.38 -4.77 -0.26
N THR A 197 4.12 -4.59 1.04
CA THR A 197 3.91 -5.74 1.91
C THR A 197 2.58 -6.40 1.57
N LYS A 198 2.59 -7.72 1.29
CA LYS A 198 1.48 -8.44 0.62
C LYS A 198 0.09 -8.19 1.21
N ILE A 199 -0.02 -8.01 2.52
CA ILE A 199 -1.32 -7.87 3.21
C ILE A 199 -1.65 -6.42 3.61
N SER A 200 -0.73 -5.47 3.43
CA SER A 200 -0.91 -4.09 3.89
C SER A 200 -1.83 -3.29 2.96
N GLY A 201 -2.99 -2.85 3.45
CA GLY A 201 -3.86 -1.92 2.71
C GLY A 201 -3.18 -0.58 2.43
N PHE A 202 -2.30 -0.13 3.33
CA PHE A 202 -1.47 1.09 3.17
C PHE A 202 -0.64 1.10 1.88
N GLY A 203 -0.17 -0.06 1.41
CA GLY A 203 0.52 -0.20 0.12
C GLY A 203 -0.42 -0.46 -1.07
N LYS A 204 -1.54 -1.15 -0.84
CA LYS A 204 -2.49 -1.53 -1.91
C LYS A 204 -3.33 -0.37 -2.40
N VAL A 205 -3.94 0.38 -1.49
CA VAL A 205 -4.79 1.54 -1.78
C VAL A 205 -4.10 2.51 -2.75
N PRO A 206 -2.88 3.01 -2.49
CA PRO A 206 -2.25 3.96 -3.41
C PRO A 206 -1.95 3.40 -4.80
N GLY A 207 -1.54 2.13 -4.90
CA GLY A 207 -1.38 1.50 -6.20
C GLY A 207 -2.70 1.36 -6.94
N MET A 208 -3.80 1.10 -6.21
CA MET A 208 -5.12 1.06 -6.81
C MET A 208 -5.58 2.46 -7.23
N VAL A 209 -5.23 3.52 -6.51
CA VAL A 209 -5.48 4.92 -6.92
C VAL A 209 -4.70 5.28 -8.18
N ASN A 210 -3.45 4.83 -8.30
CA ASN A 210 -2.60 5.08 -9.48
C ASN A 210 -3.19 4.50 -10.77
N ALA A 211 -4.05 3.47 -10.68
CA ALA A 211 -4.70 2.85 -11.84
C ALA A 211 -5.63 3.81 -12.63
N ASN A 212 -5.93 5.02 -12.12
CA ASN A 212 -6.62 6.07 -12.87
C ASN A 212 -5.65 7.13 -13.39
N THR A 213 -5.07 6.90 -14.56
CA THR A 213 -4.62 8.01 -15.40
C THR A 213 -5.44 8.01 -16.69
N GLY A 214 -6.22 9.07 -16.87
CA GLY A 214 -7.27 9.20 -17.87
C GLY A 214 -6.79 9.21 -19.34
N PRO A 215 -7.71 9.48 -20.29
CA PRO A 215 -7.41 9.42 -21.72
C PRO A 215 -6.28 10.40 -22.10
N GLY A 216 -5.15 9.85 -22.56
CA GLY A 216 -4.00 10.62 -23.04
C GLY A 216 -2.70 10.49 -22.22
N LEU A 217 -2.74 9.83 -21.06
CA LEU A 217 -1.53 9.32 -20.40
C LEU A 217 -1.40 7.83 -20.72
N PRO A 218 -0.22 7.34 -21.12
CA PRO A 218 -0.06 5.97 -21.61
C PRO A 218 -0.35 5.00 -20.47
N ASN A 219 -1.45 4.23 -20.54
CA ASN A 219 -1.74 3.00 -19.78
C ASN A 219 -0.72 2.70 -18.68
N THR A 220 -0.65 3.51 -17.61
CA THR A 220 0.19 3.16 -16.48
C THR A 220 -0.64 2.23 -15.62
N THR A 221 -0.73 0.98 -16.06
CA THR A 221 -1.20 -0.09 -15.20
C THR A 221 -0.30 -0.05 -13.97
N ALA A 222 -0.85 0.27 -12.80
CA ALA A 222 -0.06 0.22 -11.58
C ALA A 222 0.53 -1.19 -11.46
N HIS A 223 1.85 -1.30 -11.42
CA HIS A 223 2.50 -2.61 -11.33
C HIS A 223 2.75 -2.94 -9.87
N PHE A 224 2.20 -4.05 -9.40
CA PHE A 224 2.35 -4.48 -8.02
C PHE A 224 3.42 -5.56 -7.88
N TYR A 225 4.21 -5.47 -6.82
CA TYR A 225 5.18 -6.48 -6.42
C TYR A 225 5.01 -6.74 -4.93
N THR A 226 4.13 -7.68 -4.59
CA THR A 226 3.86 -8.07 -3.21
C THR A 226 5.01 -8.89 -2.63
N ILE A 227 5.53 -8.46 -1.49
CA ILE A 227 6.51 -9.20 -0.71
C ILE A 227 5.80 -9.81 0.49
N THR A 228 5.89 -11.13 0.61
CA THR A 228 5.42 -11.85 1.79
C THR A 228 6.41 -11.58 2.93
N HIS A 229 6.10 -10.57 3.73
CA HIS A 229 6.80 -10.31 4.97
C HIS A 229 5.87 -10.72 6.11
N PRO A 230 6.20 -11.78 6.88
CA PRO A 230 5.33 -12.26 7.92
C PRO A 230 5.34 -11.27 9.08
N MET A 231 4.28 -10.44 9.15
CA MET A 231 4.06 -9.46 10.22
C MET A 231 4.07 -10.13 11.62
N ASN A 232 3.78 -11.44 11.70
CA ASN A 232 3.75 -12.21 12.95
C ASN A 232 5.04 -13.02 13.24
N PHE A 233 6.03 -13.04 12.34
CA PHE A 233 7.21 -13.90 12.51
C PHE A 233 8.18 -13.42 13.59
N PHE A 234 8.14 -12.16 13.97
CA PHE A 234 9.00 -11.66 15.03
C PHE A 234 8.64 -12.24 16.41
N ASN A 235 7.42 -12.77 16.57
CA ASN A 235 7.07 -13.63 17.70
C ASN A 235 7.75 -15.01 17.64
N LEU A 236 8.06 -15.51 16.45
CA LEU A 236 8.67 -16.82 16.22
C LEU A 236 10.22 -16.78 16.18
N VAL A 237 10.85 -15.64 15.88
CA VAL A 237 12.33 -15.50 15.93
C VAL A 237 12.86 -15.48 17.36
N ALA A 238 12.02 -15.15 18.34
CA ALA A 238 12.30 -15.46 19.74
C ALA A 238 12.51 -16.98 19.97
N LEU A 239 12.11 -17.83 19.02
CA LEU A 239 12.26 -19.28 19.04
C LEU A 239 13.13 -19.79 17.87
N ASN A 240 14.38 -19.32 17.84
CA ASN A 240 15.59 -20.13 17.59
C ASN A 240 15.64 -21.13 16.40
N ASN A 241 15.01 -20.87 15.24
CA ASN A 241 15.14 -21.77 14.09
C ASN A 241 15.26 -21.08 12.73
N ARG A 242 16.52 -21.00 12.23
CA ARG A 242 16.88 -20.59 10.84
C ARG A 242 16.26 -21.48 9.75
N LYS A 243 15.64 -22.60 10.09
CA LYS A 243 15.09 -23.58 9.13
C LYS A 243 13.72 -23.20 8.54
N ASN A 244 13.03 -22.20 9.09
CA ASN A 244 11.73 -21.72 8.59
C ASN A 244 11.81 -20.55 7.61
N LEU A 245 12.99 -20.24 7.07
CA LEU A 245 13.21 -19.13 6.12
C LEU A 245 12.71 -19.44 4.69
N ALA A 246 11.80 -20.38 4.47
CA ALA A 246 11.33 -20.71 3.11
C ALA A 246 10.60 -19.54 2.40
N TRP A 247 10.07 -18.59 3.16
CA TRP A 247 9.49 -17.33 2.68
C TRP A 247 10.55 -16.27 2.25
N TRP A 248 11.85 -16.56 2.43
CA TRP A 248 12.99 -15.72 2.02
C TRP A 248 13.43 -15.92 0.58
N ARG A 249 12.75 -16.75 -0.22
CA ARG A 249 13.12 -16.89 -1.63
C ARG A 249 12.89 -15.54 -2.30
N GLY A 250 13.99 -14.88 -2.68
CA GLY A 250 13.99 -13.59 -3.35
C GLY A 250 13.00 -13.65 -4.51
N ARG A 251 12.00 -12.77 -4.46
CA ARG A 251 11.05 -12.56 -5.54
C ARG A 251 11.80 -11.86 -6.67
N LYS A 252 11.62 -12.34 -7.90
CA LYS A 252 12.00 -11.57 -9.09
C LYS A 252 11.01 -10.43 -9.28
N CYS A 253 11.52 -9.27 -9.65
CA CYS A 253 10.78 -8.08 -9.97
C CYS A 253 11.13 -7.57 -11.38
N GLY A 254 10.24 -6.76 -11.94
CA GLY A 254 10.28 -6.33 -13.34
C GLY A 254 8.96 -6.62 -14.07
N PRO A 255 8.76 -6.06 -15.27
CA PRO A 255 7.43 -5.97 -15.90
C PRO A 255 6.68 -7.30 -16.03
N GLN A 256 7.41 -8.39 -16.30
CA GLN A 256 6.86 -9.74 -16.45
C GLN A 256 6.53 -10.45 -15.13
N TRP A 257 6.96 -9.88 -14.00
CA TRP A 257 6.78 -10.44 -12.66
C TRP A 257 5.82 -9.61 -11.80
N ALA A 258 5.11 -8.65 -12.39
CA ALA A 258 4.08 -7.89 -11.68
C ALA A 258 2.92 -8.83 -11.28
N ASP A 259 2.39 -8.62 -10.07
CA ASP A 259 1.22 -9.35 -9.59
C ASP A 259 -0.04 -8.91 -10.32
N ASP A 260 -0.95 -9.87 -10.47
CA ASP A 260 -2.31 -9.60 -10.90
C ASP A 260 -3.11 -8.84 -9.82
N ILE A 261 -3.88 -7.85 -10.25
CA ILE A 261 -4.64 -6.98 -9.36
C ILE A 261 -5.70 -7.74 -8.54
N GLU A 262 -6.24 -8.85 -9.05
CA GLU A 262 -7.17 -9.71 -8.30
C GLU A 262 -6.46 -10.37 -7.11
N GLN A 263 -5.24 -10.86 -7.31
CA GLN A 263 -4.44 -11.45 -6.24
C GLN A 263 -4.02 -10.39 -5.21
N VAL A 264 -3.75 -9.16 -5.66
CA VAL A 264 -3.43 -8.05 -4.74
C VAL A 264 -4.66 -7.70 -3.90
N THR A 265 -5.86 -7.76 -4.47
CA THR A 265 -7.08 -7.28 -3.82
C THR A 265 -7.82 -8.35 -3.01
N SER A 266 -7.43 -9.63 -3.10
CA SER A 266 -8.07 -10.72 -2.38
C SER A 266 -7.82 -10.71 -0.87
N ASP A 267 -6.64 -10.26 -0.43
CA ASP A 267 -6.17 -10.40 0.96
C ASP A 267 -5.91 -9.03 1.60
N PHE A 268 -6.94 -8.29 1.99
CA PHE A 268 -6.78 -6.99 2.66
C PHE A 268 -6.64 -7.16 4.18
N THR A 269 -5.63 -6.55 4.80
CA THR A 269 -5.60 -6.35 6.26
C THR A 269 -5.31 -4.88 6.56
N GLY A 270 -6.33 -4.16 7.05
CA GLY A 270 -6.22 -2.79 7.58
C GLY A 270 -5.65 -1.74 6.63
N ILE A 271 -5.89 -0.46 6.94
CA ILE A 271 -5.13 0.68 6.39
C ILE A 271 -4.29 1.22 7.54
#